data_AF-A0A3C1TJ25-F1
#
_entry.id   AF-A0A3C1TJ25-F1
#
_cell.length_a   1.000
_cell.length_b   1.000
_cell.length_c   1.000
_cell.angle_alpha   90.00
_cell.angle_beta   90.00
_cell.angle_gamma   90.00
#
_symmetry.space_group_name_H-M   'P 1'
#
loop_
_entity.id
_entity.type
_entity.pdbx_description
1 polymer ?
#
loop_
_entity_poly.entity_id
_entity_poly.type
_entity_poly.pdbx_seq_one_letter_code
_entity_poly.pdbx_strand_id
1 'polypeptide(L)'
;MTNQKNTSKYVKKMYSNKTDKQLKSMLSLYSGLLISCIVMPIFISIVGYFLNGKTYFLEISPFIIIMIWSLINVNYLKNKLNNQRSNKM
;
A
#
# COMPACT_ATOMS: atom_id res chain seq x y z
N MET A 1 19.93 6.40 -11.84
CA MET A 1 20.08 5.48 -10.69
C MET A 1 19.97 6.17 -9.31
N THR A 2 19.40 7.39 -9.24
CA THR A 2 19.40 8.28 -8.06
C THR A 2 18.08 8.30 -7.28
N ASN A 3 16.98 7.78 -7.85
CA ASN A 3 15.64 7.96 -7.27
C ASN A 3 15.29 6.99 -6.12
N GLN A 4 15.81 5.75 -6.14
CA GLN A 4 15.58 4.75 -5.09
C GLN A 4 16.26 5.10 -3.75
N LYS A 5 17.44 5.72 -3.78
CA LYS A 5 18.16 6.14 -2.55
C LYS A 5 17.40 7.23 -1.79
N ASN A 6 16.73 8.14 -2.50
CA ASN A 6 15.97 9.23 -1.87
C ASN A 6 14.63 8.76 -1.30
N THR A 7 13.86 7.96 -2.02
CA THR A 7 12.59 7.38 -1.52
C THR A 7 12.83 6.55 -0.24
N SER A 8 13.89 5.76 -0.21
CA SER A 8 14.32 5.01 0.99
C SER A 8 14.56 5.93 2.21
N LYS A 9 15.15 7.11 2.02
CA LYS A 9 15.46 8.05 3.11
C LYS A 9 14.20 8.65 3.74
N TYR A 10 13.22 9.07 2.93
CA TYR A 10 11.96 9.64 3.43
C TYR A 10 11.09 8.61 4.14
N VAL A 11 10.93 7.42 3.53
CA VAL A 11 10.18 6.31 4.12
C VAL A 11 10.83 5.87 5.43
N LYS A 12 12.16 5.78 5.48
CA LYS A 12 12.91 5.48 6.72
C LYS A 12 12.68 6.50 7.82
N LYS A 13 12.62 7.79 7.47
CA LYS A 13 12.32 8.87 8.42
C LYS A 13 10.87 8.79 8.94
N MET A 14 9.90 8.47 8.10
CA MET A 14 8.49 8.35 8.49
C MET A 14 8.26 7.30 9.59
N TYR A 15 9.02 6.22 9.54
CA TYR A 15 8.85 5.06 10.43
C TYR A 15 9.90 4.97 11.53
N SER A 16 10.87 5.89 11.63
CA SER A 16 12.03 5.76 12.54
C SER A 16 11.63 5.66 14.01
N ASN A 17 10.57 6.38 14.40
CA ASN A 17 10.13 6.51 15.80
C ASN A 17 8.89 5.66 16.12
N LYS A 18 8.52 4.72 15.22
CA LYS A 18 7.36 3.85 15.42
C LYS A 18 7.76 2.60 16.19
N THR A 19 6.91 2.18 17.13
CA THR A 19 7.09 0.91 17.85
C THR A 19 6.77 -0.30 16.97
N ASP A 20 7.24 -1.50 17.33
CA ASP A 20 6.96 -2.75 16.61
C ASP A 20 5.45 -2.97 16.41
N LYS A 21 4.63 -2.67 17.43
CA LYS A 21 3.16 -2.78 17.35
C LYS A 21 2.58 -1.81 16.31
N GLN A 22 3.06 -0.57 16.29
CA GLN A 22 2.63 0.44 15.32
C GLN A 22 3.05 0.08 13.89
N LEU A 23 4.27 -0.44 13.70
CA LEU A 23 4.76 -0.91 12.40
C LEU A 23 3.92 -2.06 11.85
N LYS A 24 3.55 -3.03 12.71
CA LYS A 24 2.65 -4.14 12.32
C LYS A 24 1.25 -3.66 11.97
N SER A 25 0.69 -2.73 12.74
CA SER A 25 -0.62 -2.12 12.45
C SER A 25 -0.59 -1.37 11.11
N MET A 26 0.43 -0.56 10.86
CA MET A 26 0.61 0.13 9.57
C MET A 26 0.77 -0.85 8.41
N LEU A 27 1.54 -1.94 8.59
CA LEU A 27 1.68 -2.98 7.59
C LEU A 27 0.32 -3.62 7.25
N SER A 28 -0.50 -3.89 8.26
CA SER A 28 -1.86 -4.42 8.07
C SER A 28 -2.74 -3.43 7.31
N LEU A 29 -2.67 -2.13 7.64
CA LEU A 29 -3.43 -1.08 6.95
C LEU A 29 -3.05 -0.98 5.47
N TYR A 30 -1.75 -0.89 5.15
CA TYR A 30 -1.32 -0.82 3.75
C TYR A 30 -1.61 -2.12 2.99
N SER A 31 -1.56 -3.28 3.65
CA SER A 31 -1.94 -4.54 3.04
C SER A 31 -3.44 -4.63 2.78
N GLY A 32 -4.27 -4.13 3.70
CA GLY A 32 -5.72 -3.98 3.51
C GLY A 32 -6.05 -3.03 2.36
N LEU A 33 -5.34 -1.90 2.27
CA LEU A 33 -5.47 -0.95 1.14
C LEU A 33 -5.17 -1.62 -0.21
N LEU A 34 -4.15 -2.48 -0.30
CA LEU A 34 -3.86 -3.22 -1.53
C LEU A 34 -5.02 -4.10 -1.97
N ILE A 35 -5.65 -4.81 -1.03
CA ILE A 35 -6.82 -5.64 -1.32
C ILE A 35 -7.99 -4.77 -1.77
N SER A 36 -8.26 -3.69 -1.03
CA SER A 36 -9.34 -2.75 -1.36
C SER A 36 -9.14 -2.11 -2.74
N CYS A 37 -7.90 -1.81 -3.14
CA CYS A 37 -7.58 -1.28 -4.46
C CYS A 37 -7.90 -2.22 -5.62
N ILE A 38 -8.08 -3.52 -5.38
CA ILE A 38 -8.49 -4.50 -6.39
C ILE A 38 -10.00 -4.73 -6.30
N VAL A 39 -10.51 -4.92 -5.08
CA VAL A 39 -11.92 -5.26 -4.85
C VAL A 39 -12.85 -4.10 -5.21
N MET A 40 -12.50 -2.86 -4.84
CA MET A 40 -13.36 -1.70 -5.09
C MET A 40 -13.57 -1.40 -6.57
N PRO A 41 -12.54 -1.36 -7.44
CA PRO A 41 -12.76 -1.19 -8.88
C PRO A 41 -13.66 -2.24 -9.50
N ILE A 42 -13.50 -3.50 -9.10
CA ILE A 42 -14.35 -4.60 -9.57
C ILE A 42 -15.79 -4.34 -9.14
N PHE A 43 -16.01 -4.03 -7.86
CA PHE A 43 -17.33 -3.75 -7.32
C PHE A 43 -17.99 -2.55 -8.01
N ILE A 44 -17.27 -1.43 -8.17
CA ILE A 44 -17.74 -0.24 -8.87
C ILE A 44 -18.07 -0.54 -10.33
N SER A 45 -17.27 -1.35 -11.01
CA SER A 45 -17.52 -1.74 -12.40
C SER A 45 -18.80 -2.57 -12.53
N ILE A 46 -19.00 -3.54 -11.64
CA ILE A 46 -20.20 -4.37 -11.61
C ILE A 46 -21.44 -3.50 -11.34
N VAL A 47 -21.41 -2.69 -10.26
CA VAL A 47 -22.54 -1.83 -9.88
C VAL A 47 -22.82 -0.80 -10.97
N GLY A 48 -21.79 -0.16 -11.53
CA GLY A 48 -21.92 0.80 -12.62
C GLY A 48 -22.53 0.20 -13.88
N TYR A 49 -22.16 -1.05 -14.21
CA TYR A 49 -22.74 -1.78 -15.33
C TYR A 49 -24.23 -2.07 -15.10
N PHE A 50 -24.62 -2.54 -13.91
CA PHE A 50 -26.02 -2.79 -13.59
C PHE A 50 -26.88 -1.53 -13.58
N LEU A 51 -26.34 -0.38 -13.13
CA LEU A 51 -27.10 0.86 -13.04
C LEU A 51 -27.20 1.60 -14.38
N ASN A 52 -26.09 1.70 -15.12
CA ASN A 52 -25.99 2.58 -16.29
C ASN A 52 -25.70 1.83 -17.60
N GLY A 53 -25.56 0.51 -17.57
CA GLY A 53 -25.19 -0.31 -18.74
C GLY A 53 -23.76 -0.06 -19.26
N LYS A 54 -22.93 0.65 -18.50
CA LYS A 54 -21.60 1.11 -18.93
C LYS A 54 -20.54 0.83 -17.87
N THR A 55 -19.32 0.60 -18.32
CA THR A 55 -18.14 0.41 -17.47
C THR A 55 -17.30 1.68 -17.43
N TYR A 56 -16.95 2.11 -16.22
CA TYR A 56 -16.24 3.35 -15.92
C TYR A 56 -14.76 3.06 -15.64
N PHE A 57 -13.97 2.90 -16.71
CA PHE A 57 -12.56 2.51 -16.61
C PHE A 57 -11.62 3.66 -16.20
N LEU A 58 -11.96 4.91 -16.52
CA LEU A 58 -11.13 6.08 -16.20
C LEU A 58 -11.09 6.35 -14.69
N GLU A 59 -12.20 6.05 -14.03
CA GLU A 59 -12.47 6.18 -12.61
C GLU A 59 -11.68 5.17 -11.77
N ILE A 60 -11.06 4.17 -12.42
CA ILE A 60 -10.19 3.17 -11.78
C ILE A 60 -8.75 3.69 -11.58
N SER A 61 -8.33 4.71 -12.36
CA SER A 61 -6.98 5.28 -12.30
C SER A 61 -6.46 5.67 -10.89
N PRO A 62 -7.24 6.28 -9.97
CA PRO A 62 -6.75 6.58 -8.61
C PRO A 62 -6.39 5.33 -7.81
N PHE A 63 -7.03 4.19 -8.06
CA PHE A 63 -6.73 2.95 -7.35
C PHE A 63 -5.34 2.42 -7.70
N ILE A 64 -4.86 2.65 -8.93
CA ILE A 64 -3.52 2.25 -9.37
C ILE A 64 -2.45 3.05 -8.59
N ILE A 65 -2.66 4.35 -8.42
CA ILE A 65 -1.73 5.23 -7.68
C ILE A 65 -1.65 4.78 -6.21
N ILE A 66 -2.80 4.56 -5.57
CA ILE A 66 -2.89 4.09 -4.18
C ILE A 66 -2.26 2.70 -4.04
N MET A 67 -2.44 1.82 -5.03
CA MET A 67 -1.85 0.49 -5.06
C MET A 67 -0.32 0.56 -5.10
N ILE A 68 0.26 1.35 -6.01
CA ILE A 68 1.72 1.52 -6.10
C ILE A 68 2.27 2.08 -4.79
N TRP A 69 1.62 3.11 -4.22
CA TRP A 69 2.04 3.69 -2.95
C TRP A 69 2.00 2.67 -1.81
N SER A 70 0.93 1.89 -1.73
CA SER A 70 0.75 0.87 -0.69
C SER A 70 1.77 -0.27 -0.85
N LEU A 71 2.10 -0.69 -2.09
CA LEU A 71 3.11 -1.71 -2.37
C LEU A 71 4.49 -1.29 -1.84
N ILE A 72 4.89 -0.05 -2.10
CA ILE A 72 6.17 0.50 -1.62
C ILE A 72 6.23 0.46 -0.08
N ASN A 73 5.15 0.87 0.59
CA ASN A 73 5.09 0.89 2.05
C ASN A 73 5.07 -0.52 2.67
N VAL A 74 4.30 -1.46 2.09
CA VAL A 74 4.27 -2.86 2.53
C VAL A 74 5.65 -3.50 2.42
N ASN A 75 6.32 -3.33 1.27
CA ASN A 75 7.65 -3.88 1.05
C ASN A 75 8.66 -3.33 2.07
N TYR A 76 8.65 -2.02 2.29
CA TYR A 76 9.52 -1.39 3.28
C TYR A 76 9.26 -1.89 4.71
N LEU A 77 7.99 -1.92 5.14
CA LEU A 77 7.60 -2.31 6.49
C LEU A 77 7.90 -3.79 6.77
N LYS A 78 7.68 -4.69 5.80
CA LYS A 78 8.07 -6.10 5.91
C LYS A 78 9.57 -6.26 6.14
N ASN A 79 10.39 -5.59 5.32
CA ASN A 79 11.84 -5.66 5.44
C ASN A 79 12.33 -5.08 6.77
N LYS A 80 11.76 -3.96 7.22
CA LYS A 80 12.10 -3.35 8.51
C LYS A 80 11.77 -4.28 9.69
N LEU A 81 10.57 -4.86 9.71
CA LEU A 81 10.14 -5.77 10.78
C LEU A 81 10.99 -7.05 10.82
N ASN A 82 11.36 -7.61 9.65
CA ASN A 82 12.22 -8.78 9.57
C ASN A 82 13.62 -8.50 10.13
N ASN A 83 14.22 -7.36 9.77
CA ASN A 83 15.54 -6.96 10.28
C ASN A 83 15.52 -6.72 11.80
N GLN A 84 14.45 -6.13 12.34
CA GLN A 84 14.31 -5.94 13.79
C GLN A 84 14.10 -7.26 14.55
N ARG A 85 13.42 -8.24 13.96
CA ARG A 85 13.27 -9.57 14.54
C ARG A 85 14.59 -10.34 14.56
N SER A 86 15.39 -10.21 13.49
CA SER A 86 16.72 -10.84 13.39
C SER A 86 17.72 -10.30 14.41
N ASN A 87 17.65 -9.01 14.78
CA ASN A 87 18.54 -8.41 15.79
C ASN A 87 18.11 -8.68 17.24
N LYS A 88 16.95 -9.33 17.46
CA LYS A 88 16.45 -9.72 18.79
C LYS A 88 16.75 -11.19 19.14
N MET A 89 17.25 -11.98 18.19
CA MET A 89 17.82 -13.31 18.39
C MET A 89 19.31 -13.20 18.62
#